data_AF-A0A5D3EJH5-F1
#
_entry.id   AF-A0A5D3EJH5-F1
#
_cell.length_a   1.000
_cell.length_b   1.000
_cell.length_c   1.000
_cell.angle_alpha   90.00
_cell.angle_beta   90.00
_cell.angle_gamma   90.00
#
_symmetry.space_group_name_H-M   'P 1'
#
loop_
_entity.id
_entity.type
_entity.pdbx_description
1 polymer ?
#
loop_
_entity_poly.entity_id
_entity_poly.type
_entity_poly.pdbx_seq_one_letter_code
_entity_poly.pdbx_strand_id
1 'polypeptide(L)'
;MKRTIYVIKGGGQRVRENSQRNYRTEYLEIYESSWCEQTKVAGQNSFTGCMWSTDLEDIQRWSNEWAGKEVDLFKREIDSIEMAEYQ
;
A
#
# COMPACT_ATOMS: atom_id res chain seq x y z
N MET A 1 -11.16 12.94 10.25
CA MET A 1 -10.12 12.45 11.18
C MET A 1 -8.98 11.83 10.37
N LYS A 2 -7.80 12.47 10.41
CA LYS A 2 -6.56 11.95 9.85
C LYS A 2 -6.17 10.62 10.51
N ARG A 3 -5.64 9.68 9.74
CA ARG A 3 -5.24 8.34 10.22
C ARG A 3 -3.94 7.89 9.59
N THR A 4 -3.23 6.99 10.27
CA THR A 4 -2.15 6.23 9.62
C THR A 4 -2.74 5.34 8.55
N ILE A 5 -2.12 5.35 7.37
CA ILE A 5 -2.44 4.41 6.29
C ILE A 5 -1.18 3.70 5.82
N TYR A 6 -1.37 2.50 5.30
CA TYR A 6 -0.35 1.68 4.67
C TYR A 6 -0.64 1.61 3.18
N VAL A 7 0.38 1.84 2.34
CA VAL A 7 0.20 2.00 0.88
C VAL A 7 1.23 1.17 0.11
N ILE A 8 0.77 0.46 -0.92
CA ILE A 8 1.63 -0.13 -1.95
C ILE A 8 1.43 0.64 -3.27
N LYS A 9 2.47 1.35 -3.74
CA LYS A 9 2.47 2.02 -5.04
C LYS A 9 2.41 0.97 -6.17
N GLY A 10 1.48 1.15 -7.11
CA GLY A 10 1.18 0.15 -8.17
C GLY A 10 0.34 -1.04 -7.69
N GLY A 11 -0.03 -1.05 -6.40
CA GLY A 11 -1.06 -1.93 -5.85
C GLY A 11 -0.79 -3.42 -6.02
N GLY A 12 -1.86 -4.19 -6.12
CA GLY A 12 -1.79 -5.65 -6.25
C GLY A 12 -1.09 -6.13 -7.53
N GLN A 13 -1.17 -5.35 -8.61
CA GLN A 13 -0.43 -5.66 -9.84
C GLN A 13 1.09 -5.64 -9.60
N ARG A 14 1.60 -4.61 -8.90
CA ARG A 14 3.01 -4.53 -8.52
C ARG A 14 3.44 -5.72 -7.67
N VAL A 15 2.62 -6.11 -6.70
CA VAL A 15 2.88 -7.29 -5.85
C VAL A 15 3.04 -8.54 -6.69
N ARG A 16 2.12 -8.79 -7.63
CA ARG A 16 2.17 -9.95 -8.53
C ARG A 16 3.44 -9.95 -9.39
N GLU A 17 3.78 -8.81 -9.99
CA GLU A 17 4.98 -8.66 -10.83
C GLU A 17 6.28 -8.92 -10.05
N ASN A 18 6.39 -8.36 -8.84
CA ASN A 18 7.55 -8.54 -7.97
C ASN A 18 7.67 -10.00 -7.50
N SER A 19 6.55 -10.61 -7.11
CA SER A 19 6.48 -12.02 -6.69
C SER A 19 6.96 -12.97 -7.79
N GLN A 20 6.58 -12.72 -9.05
CA GLN A 20 7.03 -13.50 -10.21
C GLN A 20 8.53 -13.34 -10.50
N ARG A 21 9.10 -12.20 -10.13
CA ARG A 21 10.53 -11.86 -10.31
C ARG A 21 11.38 -12.15 -9.07
N ASN A 22 10.79 -12.70 -8.00
CA ASN A 22 11.43 -12.87 -6.69
C ASN A 22 12.00 -11.56 -6.10
N TYR A 23 11.29 -10.45 -6.30
CA TYR A 23 11.58 -9.17 -5.65
C TYR A 23 10.66 -8.96 -4.45
N ARG A 24 11.18 -8.30 -3.41
CA ARG A 24 10.35 -7.84 -2.29
C ARG A 24 9.52 -6.64 -2.72
N THR A 25 8.31 -6.53 -2.18
CA THR A 25 7.45 -5.39 -2.43
C THR A 25 7.54 -4.41 -1.26
N GLU A 26 7.74 -3.14 -1.58
CA GLU A 26 7.71 -2.07 -0.59
C GLU A 26 6.28 -1.67 -0.25
N TYR A 27 6.06 -1.31 1.02
CA TYR A 27 4.92 -0.52 1.44
C TYR A 27 5.39 0.76 2.13
N LEU A 28 4.52 1.77 2.11
CA LEU A 28 4.71 3.04 2.78
C LEU A 28 3.80 3.09 4.01
N GLU A 29 4.29 3.67 5.10
CA GLU A 29 3.49 4.01 6.26
C GLU A 29 3.35 5.53 6.30
N ILE A 30 2.13 6.01 6.07
CA ILE A 30 1.84 7.45 6.01
C ILE A 30 1.07 7.83 7.26
N TYR A 31 1.68 8.65 8.11
CA TYR A 31 1.02 9.20 9.28
C TYR A 31 0.08 10.36 8.92
N GLU A 32 -1.00 10.48 9.69
CA GLU A 32 -1.93 11.61 9.63
C GLU A 32 -2.51 11.91 8.24
N SER A 33 -2.73 10.89 7.42
CA SER A 33 -3.29 11.01 6.08
C SER A 33 -4.78 11.34 6.11
N SER A 34 -5.23 12.28 5.27
CA SER A 34 -6.66 12.52 5.03
C SER A 34 -7.22 11.68 3.87
N TRP A 35 -6.37 10.89 3.21
CA TRP A 35 -6.72 10.07 2.05
C TRP A 35 -7.82 9.05 2.36
N CYS A 36 -7.86 8.56 3.60
CA CYS A 36 -8.92 7.68 4.07
C CYS A 36 -10.32 8.32 4.00
N GLU A 37 -10.42 9.64 4.15
CA GLU A 37 -11.68 10.39 4.04
C GLU A 37 -12.06 10.64 2.57
N GLN A 38 -11.05 10.87 1.72
CA GLN A 38 -11.24 11.18 0.31
C GLN A 38 -11.69 9.95 -0.49
N THR A 39 -11.06 8.81 -0.25
CA THR A 39 -11.26 7.57 -1.02
C THR A 39 -12.37 6.68 -0.44
N LYS A 40 -12.69 6.82 0.86
CA LYS A 40 -13.77 6.14 1.62
C LYS A 40 -13.74 4.61 1.68
N VAL A 41 -12.96 3.94 0.82
CA VAL A 41 -12.88 2.48 0.72
C VAL A 41 -11.42 2.05 0.63
N ALA A 42 -10.99 1.22 1.58
CA ALA A 42 -9.69 0.56 1.57
C ALA A 42 -9.64 -0.56 0.52
N GLY A 43 -8.46 -0.84 -0.01
CA GLY A 43 -8.23 -1.84 -1.07
C GLY A 43 -7.51 -1.26 -2.28
N GLN A 44 -7.66 -1.91 -3.43
CA GLN A 44 -7.10 -1.44 -4.69
C GLN A 44 -7.88 -0.22 -5.20
N ASN A 45 -7.18 0.90 -5.35
CA ASN A 45 -7.70 2.09 -6.00
C ASN A 45 -7.28 2.08 -7.48
N SER A 46 -8.27 1.98 -8.38
CA SER A 46 -8.02 1.96 -9.83
C SER A 46 -7.56 3.29 -10.40
N PHE A 47 -7.85 4.41 -9.71
CA PHE A 47 -7.53 5.76 -10.18
C PHE A 47 -6.08 6.13 -9.85
N THR A 48 -5.62 5.80 -8.65
CA THR A 48 -4.24 6.09 -8.20
C THR A 48 -3.29 4.92 -8.46
N GLY A 49 -3.83 3.76 -8.85
CA GLY A 49 -3.08 2.52 -8.98
C GLY A 49 -2.54 1.98 -7.66
N CYS A 50 -2.83 2.63 -6.53
CA CYS A 50 -2.33 2.22 -5.22
C CYS A 50 -3.27 1.21 -4.56
N MET A 51 -2.71 0.34 -3.74
CA MET A 51 -3.48 -0.45 -2.77
C MET A 51 -3.22 0.13 -1.38
N TRP A 52 -4.27 0.38 -0.59
CA TRP A 52 -4.10 1.03 0.71
C TRP A 52 -5.10 0.53 1.77
N SER A 53 -4.74 0.61 3.05
CA SER A 53 -5.61 0.36 4.20
C SER A 53 -5.14 1.16 5.42
N THR A 54 -5.99 1.30 6.44
CA THR A 54 -5.57 1.75 7.78
C THR A 54 -5.01 0.63 8.64
N ASP A 55 -5.03 -0.61 8.13
CA ASP A 55 -4.52 -1.81 8.80
C ASP A 55 -3.43 -2.47 7.93
N LEU A 56 -2.27 -2.73 8.53
CA LEU A 56 -1.15 -3.38 7.85
C LEU A 56 -1.46 -4.86 7.58
N GLU A 57 -2.27 -5.52 8.41
CA GLU A 57 -2.66 -6.92 8.21
C GLU A 57 -3.46 -7.11 6.92
N ASP A 58 -4.33 -6.14 6.59
CA ASP A 58 -5.06 -6.13 5.33
C ASP A 58 -4.11 -6.01 4.13
N ILE A 59 -3.10 -5.13 4.22
CA ILE A 59 -2.09 -4.98 3.16
C ILE A 59 -1.32 -6.28 2.96
N GLN A 60 -0.91 -6.94 4.05
CA GLN A 60 -0.20 -8.22 3.97
C GLN A 60 -1.09 -9.31 3.36
N ARG A 61 -2.34 -9.42 3.82
CA ARG A 61 -3.31 -10.41 3.33
C ARG A 61 -3.58 -10.23 1.84
N TRP A 62 -3.91 -9.02 1.38
CA TRP A 62 -4.15 -8.77 -0.04
C TRP A 62 -2.89 -8.98 -0.87
N SER A 63 -1.71 -8.63 -0.35
CA SER A 63 -0.46 -8.91 -1.05
C SER A 63 -0.25 -10.40 -1.27
N ASN A 64 -0.53 -11.23 -0.26
CA ASN A 64 -0.48 -12.68 -0.40
C ASN A 64 -1.50 -13.21 -1.43
N GLU A 65 -2.73 -12.68 -1.42
CA GLU A 65 -3.78 -13.02 -2.38
C GLU A 65 -3.37 -12.69 -3.83
N TRP A 66 -2.84 -11.49 -4.08
CA TRP A 66 -2.36 -11.06 -5.40
C TRP A 66 -1.14 -11.85 -5.89
N ALA A 67 -0.24 -12.23 -4.98
CA ALA A 67 0.92 -13.04 -5.29
C ALA A 67 0.61 -14.54 -5.49
N GLY A 68 -0.52 -15.01 -4.94
CA GLY A 68 -0.85 -16.44 -4.87
C GLY A 68 0.05 -17.24 -3.91
N LYS A 69 0.82 -16.56 -3.05
CA LYS A 69 1.72 -17.14 -2.03
C LYS A 69 2.03 -16.08 -0.98
N GLU A 70 2.58 -16.50 0.16
CA GLU A 70 3.11 -15.58 1.15
C GLU A 70 4.27 -14.76 0.57
N VAL A 71 4.26 -13.45 0.82
CA VAL A 71 5.30 -12.52 0.36
C VAL A 71 5.82 -11.66 1.50
N ASP A 72 7.14 -11.44 1.51
CA ASP A 72 7.77 -10.52 2.44
C ASP A 72 7.63 -9.09 1.95
N LEU A 73 6.83 -8.31 2.66
CA LEU A 73 6.78 -6.87 2.49
C LEU A 73 7.92 -6.20 3.26
N PHE A 74 8.30 -4.99 2.86
CA PHE A 74 9.22 -4.16 3.64
C PHE A 74 8.76 -2.72 3.65
N LYS A 75 8.97 -2.05 4.78
CA LYS A 75 8.68 -0.62 4.91
C LYS A 75 9.75 0.18 4.18
N ARG A 76 9.35 1.06 3.27
CA ARG A 76 10.24 2.09 2.72
C ARG A 76 10.05 3.38 3.51
N GLU A 77 11.16 3.95 3.97
CA GLU A 77 11.18 5.28 4.56
C GLU A 77 10.99 6.33 3.46
N ILE A 78 10.17 7.33 3.74
CA ILE A 78 9.84 8.41 2.82
C ILE A 78 10.00 9.76 3.52
N ASP A 79 10.27 10.80 2.74
CA ASP A 79 10.39 12.16 3.26
C ASP A 79 9.04 12.90 3.30
N SER A 80 9.05 14.11 3.85
CA SER A 80 7.85 14.94 3.98
C SER A 80 7.27 15.39 2.64
N ILE A 81 8.08 15.46 1.58
CA ILE A 81 7.63 15.87 0.24
C ILE A 81 6.81 14.73 -0.36
N GLU A 82 7.31 13.50 -0.29
CA GLU A 82 6.58 12.32 -0.78
C GLU A 82 5.36 12.01 0.09
N MET A 83 5.44 12.21 1.42
CA MET A 83 4.28 12.08 2.30
C MET A 83 3.12 13.02 1.92
N ALA A 84 3.40 14.18 1.33
CA ALA A 84 2.39 15.15 0.94
C ALA A 84 1.49 14.65 -0.20
N GLU A 85 1.94 13.68 -1.00
CA GLU A 85 1.12 13.02 -2.04
C GLU A 85 -0.09 12.28 -1.45
N TYR A 86 -0.02 11.96 -0.16
CA TYR A 86 -0.97 11.15 0.57
C TYR A 86 -1.73 11.92 1.65
N GLN A 87 -1.64 13.25 1.64
CA GLN A 87 -2.37 14.11 2.56
C GLN A 87 -3.73 14.44 2.00
#